data_AF-A0A956IVH1-F1
#
_entry.id   AF-A0A956IVH1-F1
#
_cell.length_a   1.000
_cell.length_b   1.000
_cell.length_c   1.000
_cell.angle_alpha   90.00
_cell.angle_beta   90.00
_cell.angle_gamma   90.00
#
_symmetry.space_group_name_H-M   'P 1'
#
loop_
_entity.id
_entity.type
_entity.pdbx_description
1 polymer ?
#
loop_
_entity_poly.entity_id
_entity_poly.type
_entity_poly.pdbx_seq_one_letter_code
_entity_poly.pdbx_strand_id
1 'polypeptide(L)'
;MSQRPTTRQELYERIRASSKDEVILEEMIRLGFWPAQGEMPTDPAEDIRRRGEIERQLEELRRKASRLYNEKSLIQDARKRRMAESKRKKEETRLRREQARRERAVAWRERKQNELVYLGEGVSGGLGQHEGHPERLAAAGLPAIADARELARLMGVSVGDLRFLAFHRAVATITHYRRFQIPKKSGGTRLISAPMPRLKQAQRWILDHILHKVALHPAAHG
;
A
#
# COMPACT_ATOMS: atom_id res chain seq x y z
N MET A 1 14.60 87.02 20.36
CA MET A 1 14.01 85.92 21.14
C MET A 1 12.73 85.48 20.43
N SER A 2 12.72 84.28 19.85
CA SER A 2 11.59 83.81 19.04
C SER A 2 10.40 83.42 19.93
N GLN A 3 9.21 83.93 19.60
CA GLN A 3 7.97 83.67 20.35
C GLN A 3 7.42 82.28 20.00
N ARG A 4 6.83 81.59 20.99
CA ARG A 4 6.24 80.25 20.80
C ARG A 4 5.07 80.36 19.81
N PRO A 5 5.05 79.58 18.72
CA PRO A 5 3.91 79.58 17.81
C PRO A 5 2.69 79.07 18.58
N THR A 6 1.60 79.84 18.50
CA THR A 6 0.33 79.61 19.19
C THR A 6 -0.55 78.62 18.42
N THR A 7 -0.33 78.50 17.11
CA THR A 7 -1.17 77.66 16.22
C THR A 7 -0.32 76.73 15.34
N ARG A 8 -0.86 75.54 14.99
CA ARG A 8 -0.19 74.59 14.07
C ARG A 8 0.13 75.22 12.71
N GLN A 9 -0.73 76.11 12.22
CA GLN A 9 -0.53 76.81 10.94
C GLN A 9 0.69 77.74 10.98
N GLU A 10 0.88 78.51 12.06
CA GLU A 10 2.05 79.37 12.26
C GLU A 10 3.37 78.58 12.30
N LEU A 11 3.34 77.36 12.86
CA LEU A 11 4.49 76.46 12.82
C LEU A 11 4.82 76.02 11.39
N TYR A 12 3.81 75.67 10.59
CA TYR A 12 4.00 75.32 9.18
C TYR A 12 4.50 76.51 8.35
N GLU A 13 4.01 77.72 8.62
CA GLU A 13 4.49 78.95 7.97
C GLU A 13 5.95 79.25 8.33
N ARG A 14 6.36 79.10 9.60
CA ARG A 14 7.79 79.19 9.99
C ARG A 14 8.65 78.15 9.27
N ILE A 15 8.17 76.90 9.19
CA ILE A 15 8.86 75.81 8.46
C ILE A 15 8.93 76.11 6.95
N ARG A 16 7.99 76.87 6.40
CA ARG A 16 7.95 77.24 4.99
C ARG A 16 8.83 78.47 4.68
N ALA A 17 8.96 79.39 5.63
CA ALA A 17 9.80 80.59 5.53
C ALA A 17 11.29 80.32 5.83
N SER A 18 11.59 79.22 6.53
CA SER A 18 12.95 78.74 6.81
C SER A 18 13.06 77.25 6.43
N SER A 19 13.98 76.49 7.02
CA SER A 19 13.98 75.03 6.92
C SER A 19 13.41 74.36 8.16
N LYS A 20 12.84 73.16 8.00
CA LYS A 20 12.33 72.36 9.13
C LYS A 20 13.39 72.18 10.22
N ASP A 21 14.64 71.97 9.83
CA ASP A 21 15.75 71.70 10.75
C ASP A 21 16.19 72.97 11.50
N GLU A 22 16.11 74.13 10.86
CA GLU A 22 16.40 75.44 11.45
C GLU A 22 15.32 75.85 12.47
N VAL A 23 14.04 75.58 12.19
CA VAL A 23 12.94 75.77 13.17
C VAL A 23 13.11 74.83 14.37
N ILE A 24 13.53 73.58 14.15
CA ILE A 24 13.80 72.61 15.22
C ILE A 24 14.97 73.09 16.08
N LEU A 25 16.06 73.55 15.45
CA LEU A 25 17.24 74.09 16.15
C LEU A 25 16.86 75.29 17.03
N GLU A 26 16.12 76.26 16.48
CA GLU A 26 15.65 77.42 17.23
C GLU A 26 14.76 77.05 18.43
N GLU A 27 13.83 76.10 18.25
CA GLU A 27 12.97 75.66 19.35
C GLU A 27 13.72 74.84 20.41
N MET A 28 14.70 74.02 20.02
CA MET A 28 15.55 73.27 20.96
C MET A 28 16.45 74.20 21.79
N ILE A 29 16.98 75.28 21.18
CA ILE A 29 17.73 76.32 21.91
C ILE A 29 16.79 77.10 22.83
N ARG A 30 15.60 77.51 22.36
CA ARG A 30 14.62 78.26 23.15
C ARG A 30 14.14 77.48 24.39
N LEU A 31 13.96 76.17 24.25
CA LEU A 31 13.54 75.28 25.34
C LEU A 31 14.71 74.87 26.26
N GLY A 32 15.94 75.30 25.96
CA GLY A 32 17.13 75.05 26.76
C GLY A 32 17.73 73.65 26.60
N PHE A 33 17.30 72.89 25.59
CA PHE A 33 17.85 71.56 25.30
C PHE A 33 19.22 71.62 24.62
N TRP A 34 19.51 72.71 23.91
CA TRP A 34 20.82 72.96 23.29
C TRP A 34 21.39 74.33 23.67
N PRO A 35 22.71 74.44 23.88
CA PRO A 35 23.36 75.71 24.19
C PRO A 35 23.29 76.65 22.98
N ALA A 36 23.11 77.96 23.23
CA ALA A 36 23.05 78.96 22.17
C ALA A 36 24.40 79.19 21.47
N GLN A 37 25.52 78.87 22.14
CA GLN A 37 26.91 79.00 21.65
C GLN A 37 27.77 77.86 22.24
N GLY A 38 28.58 77.18 21.41
CA GLY A 38 29.45 76.05 21.79
C GLY A 38 29.58 75.00 20.66
N GLU A 39 30.50 74.03 20.80
CA GLU A 39 30.58 72.89 19.89
C GLU A 39 29.27 72.09 19.96
N MET A 40 28.53 72.05 18.84
CA MET A 40 27.35 71.21 18.70
C MET A 40 27.77 69.75 18.85
N PRO A 41 27.10 68.96 19.70
CA PRO A 41 27.22 67.51 19.67
C PRO A 41 26.92 66.98 18.25
N THR A 42 27.69 65.99 17.84
CA THR A 42 27.85 65.38 16.50
C THR A 42 26.57 65.28 15.65
N ASP A 43 26.75 65.43 14.33
CA ASP A 43 25.76 65.49 13.23
C ASP A 43 24.38 64.83 13.49
N PRO A 44 23.30 65.63 13.65
CA PRO A 44 21.94 65.14 13.78
C PRO A 44 21.46 64.28 12.59
N ALA A 45 22.01 64.47 11.38
CA ALA A 45 21.60 63.73 10.18
C ALA A 45 22.07 62.28 10.22
N GLU A 46 23.27 62.00 10.71
CA GLU A 46 23.76 60.62 10.89
C GLU A 46 22.95 59.89 11.96
N ASP A 47 22.64 60.56 13.07
CA ASP A 47 21.81 60.00 14.14
C ASP A 47 20.38 59.70 13.68
N ILE A 48 19.77 60.58 12.86
CA ILE A 48 18.44 60.34 12.27
C ILE A 48 18.48 59.14 11.31
N ARG A 49 19.51 59.04 10.45
CA ARG A 49 19.67 57.89 9.54
C ARG A 49 19.87 56.60 10.34
N ARG A 50 20.72 56.64 11.36
CA ARG A 50 21.01 55.49 12.22
C ARG A 50 19.79 55.04 12.99
N ARG A 51 19.00 55.99 13.53
CA ARG A 51 17.72 55.72 14.16
C ARG A 51 16.72 55.10 13.18
N GLY A 52 16.62 55.62 11.97
CA GLY A 52 15.75 55.06 10.93
C GLY A 52 16.18 53.67 10.44
N GLU A 53 17.48 53.38 10.40
CA GLU A 53 18.00 52.03 10.17
C GLU A 53 17.62 51.08 11.30
N ILE A 54 17.83 51.49 12.56
CA ILE A 54 17.49 50.71 13.74
C ILE A 54 15.97 50.47 13.82
N GLU A 55 15.15 51.47 13.51
CA GLU A 55 13.69 51.34 13.46
C GLU A 55 13.23 50.36 12.38
N ARG A 56 13.85 50.39 11.19
CA ARG A 56 13.58 49.40 10.12
C ARG A 56 14.00 47.99 10.52
N GLN A 57 15.18 47.83 11.12
CA GLN A 57 15.65 46.54 11.65
C GLN A 57 14.71 46.03 12.75
N LEU A 58 14.26 46.92 13.64
CA LEU A 58 13.31 46.60 14.70
C LEU A 58 11.96 46.18 14.14
N GLU A 59 11.47 46.86 13.10
CA GLU A 59 10.22 46.49 12.43
C GLU A 59 10.34 45.14 11.73
N GLU A 60 11.46 44.86 11.07
CA GLU A 60 11.73 43.55 10.46
C GLU A 60 11.79 42.43 11.50
N LEU A 61 12.49 42.66 12.62
CA LEU A 61 12.57 41.73 13.74
C LEU A 61 11.19 41.52 14.38
N ARG A 62 10.38 42.57 14.56
CA ARG A 62 9.00 42.48 15.06
C ARG A 62 8.09 41.69 14.11
N ARG A 63 8.24 41.86 12.78
CA ARG A 63 7.51 41.08 11.76
C ARG A 63 7.92 39.61 11.77
N LYS A 64 9.22 39.31 11.93
CA LYS A 64 9.74 37.94 12.10
C LYS A 64 9.23 37.32 13.41
N ALA A 65 9.25 38.07 14.50
CA ALA A 65 8.76 37.64 15.80
C ALA A 65 7.24 37.42 15.83
N SER A 66 6.43 38.26 15.16
CA SER A 66 4.97 38.08 15.14
C SER A 66 4.55 36.81 14.39
N ARG A 67 5.31 36.41 13.34
CA ARG A 67 5.12 35.12 12.66
C ARG A 67 5.40 33.94 13.58
N LEU A 68 6.40 34.07 14.45
CA LEU A 68 6.77 33.03 15.44
C LEU A 68 5.86 33.04 16.68
N TYR A 69 5.25 34.18 17.01
CA TYR A 69 4.36 34.37 18.17
C TYR A 69 3.10 33.51 18.10
N ASN A 70 2.61 33.22 16.89
CA ASN A 70 1.52 32.27 16.69
C ASN A 70 2.03 30.82 16.64
N GLU A 71 2.85 30.43 17.62
CA GLU A 71 3.40 29.09 17.79
C GLU A 71 2.30 28.02 17.69
N LYS A 72 1.14 28.29 18.30
CA LYS A 72 -0.05 27.41 18.25
C LYS A 72 -0.55 27.19 16.81
N SER A 73 -0.57 28.22 15.98
CA SER A 73 -1.00 28.13 14.56
C SER A 73 0.01 27.38 13.71
N LEU A 74 1.31 27.64 13.91
CA LEU A 74 2.38 26.91 13.22
C LEU A 74 2.37 25.41 13.57
N ILE A 75 2.17 25.06 14.84
CA ILE A 75 2.01 23.67 15.29
C ILE A 75 0.74 23.04 14.69
N GLN A 76 -0.38 23.78 14.64
CA GLN A 76 -1.62 23.30 14.04
C GLN A 76 -1.45 23.01 12.54
N ASP A 77 -0.79 23.90 11.80
CA ASP A 77 -0.49 23.71 10.39
C ASP A 77 0.44 22.52 10.16
N ALA A 78 1.48 22.37 10.98
CA ALA A 78 2.38 21.22 10.93
C ALA A 78 1.63 19.90 11.20
N ARG A 79 0.72 19.86 12.18
CA ARG A 79 -0.16 18.71 12.45
C ARG A 79 -1.09 18.43 11.27
N LYS A 80 -1.68 19.46 10.66
CA LYS A 80 -2.56 19.34 9.49
C LYS A 80 -1.81 18.74 8.29
N ARG A 81 -0.58 19.21 8.03
CA ARG A 81 0.30 18.66 6.98
C ARG A 81 0.64 17.20 7.25
N ARG A 82 1.06 16.86 8.47
CA ARG A 82 1.35 15.48 8.88
C ARG A 82 0.14 14.55 8.73
N MET A 83 -1.06 15.01 9.14
CA MET A 83 -2.30 14.25 8.98
C MET A 83 -2.63 14.03 7.50
N ALA A 84 -2.50 15.05 6.65
CA ALA A 84 -2.71 14.95 5.22
C ALA A 84 -1.73 13.97 4.55
N GLU A 85 -0.43 14.04 4.88
CA GLU A 85 0.59 13.11 4.41
C GLU A 85 0.32 11.67 4.86
N SER A 86 -0.02 11.48 6.14
CA SER A 86 -0.41 10.16 6.66
C SER A 86 -1.65 9.63 5.95
N LYS A 87 -2.66 10.47 5.67
CA LYS A 87 -3.86 10.06 4.94
C LYS A 87 -3.52 9.64 3.51
N ARG A 88 -2.68 10.42 2.81
CA ARG A 88 -2.16 10.10 1.46
C ARG A 88 -1.41 8.75 1.45
N LYS A 89 -0.47 8.54 2.39
CA LYS A 89 0.26 7.27 2.53
C LYS A 89 -0.66 6.09 2.82
N LYS A 90 -1.69 6.28 3.66
CA LYS A 90 -2.69 5.25 3.95
C LYS A 90 -3.52 4.92 2.71
N GLU A 91 -3.96 5.92 1.95
CA GLU A 91 -4.71 5.74 0.70
C GLU A 91 -3.86 5.02 -0.35
N GLU A 92 -2.60 5.43 -0.55
CA GLU A 92 -1.65 4.76 -1.44
C GLU A 92 -1.41 3.31 -1.04
N THR A 93 -1.15 3.06 0.25
CA THR A 93 -0.95 1.71 0.79
C THR A 93 -2.20 0.85 0.61
N ARG A 94 -3.39 1.43 0.80
CA ARG A 94 -4.67 0.74 0.58
C ARG A 94 -4.82 0.31 -0.87
N LEU A 95 -4.58 1.24 -1.82
CA LEU A 95 -4.66 0.97 -3.26
C LEU A 95 -3.65 -0.10 -3.68
N ARG A 96 -2.39 0.00 -3.25
CA ARG A 96 -1.35 -0.99 -3.53
C ARG A 96 -1.71 -2.37 -3.00
N ARG A 97 -2.23 -2.46 -1.77
CA ARG A 97 -2.65 -3.74 -1.16
C ARG A 97 -3.87 -4.34 -1.87
N GLU A 98 -4.78 -3.50 -2.35
CA GLU A 98 -5.93 -3.94 -3.12
C GLU A 98 -5.52 -4.49 -4.48
N GLN A 99 -4.68 -3.77 -5.22
CA GLN A 99 -4.11 -4.22 -6.49
C GLN A 99 -3.34 -5.54 -6.32
N ALA A 100 -2.41 -5.60 -5.37
CA ALA A 100 -1.64 -6.82 -5.08
C ALA A 100 -2.53 -7.98 -4.61
N ARG A 101 -3.70 -7.72 -4.02
CA ARG A 101 -4.67 -8.77 -3.67
C ARG A 101 -5.38 -9.29 -4.92
N ARG A 102 -5.80 -8.39 -5.82
CA ARG A 102 -6.45 -8.75 -7.08
C ARG A 102 -5.50 -9.56 -7.96
N GLU A 103 -4.27 -9.09 -8.15
CA GLU A 103 -3.24 -9.80 -8.91
C GLU A 103 -2.95 -11.19 -8.34
N ARG A 104 -2.75 -11.31 -7.02
CA ARG A 104 -2.58 -12.61 -6.37
C ARG A 104 -3.79 -13.52 -6.54
N ALA A 105 -5.00 -12.99 -6.49
CA ALA A 105 -6.21 -13.78 -6.69
C ALA A 105 -6.34 -14.29 -8.14
N VAL A 106 -5.96 -13.47 -9.13
CA VAL A 106 -5.92 -13.85 -10.55
C VAL A 106 -4.85 -14.92 -10.78
N ALA A 107 -3.61 -14.66 -10.34
CA ALA A 107 -2.51 -15.62 -10.47
C ALA A 107 -2.83 -16.96 -9.77
N TRP A 108 -3.45 -16.92 -8.59
CA TRP A 108 -3.91 -18.13 -7.89
C TRP A 108 -5.01 -18.87 -8.66
N ARG A 109 -5.94 -18.14 -9.29
CA ARG A 109 -7.01 -18.73 -10.11
C ARG A 109 -6.43 -19.44 -11.33
N GLU A 110 -5.51 -18.80 -12.05
CA GLU A 110 -4.82 -19.38 -13.20
C GLU A 110 -4.03 -20.62 -12.80
N ARG A 111 -3.26 -20.52 -11.72
CA ARG A 111 -2.50 -21.66 -11.16
C ARG A 111 -3.43 -22.81 -10.79
N LYS A 112 -4.56 -22.55 -10.14
CA LYS A 112 -5.55 -23.58 -9.77
C LYS A 112 -6.25 -24.20 -10.98
N GLN A 113 -6.30 -23.53 -12.13
CA GLN A 113 -6.86 -24.11 -13.35
C GLN A 113 -5.88 -25.06 -14.04
N ASN A 114 -4.57 -24.82 -13.92
CA ASN A 114 -3.55 -25.61 -14.60
C ASN A 114 -2.93 -26.69 -13.69
N GLU A 115 -2.80 -26.44 -12.38
CA GLU A 115 -2.02 -27.26 -11.46
C GLU A 115 -2.84 -27.92 -10.33
N LEU A 116 -2.33 -29.04 -9.83
CA LEU A 116 -2.75 -29.68 -8.59
C LEU A 116 -1.68 -29.53 -7.52
N VAL A 117 -1.67 -28.38 -6.84
CA VAL A 117 -0.67 -28.09 -5.80
C VAL A 117 -0.90 -28.91 -4.53
N TYR A 118 -2.16 -29.19 -4.20
CA TYR A 118 -2.55 -29.84 -2.94
C TYR A 118 -3.76 -30.74 -3.15
N LEU A 119 -3.64 -31.98 -2.70
CA LEU A 119 -4.71 -32.98 -2.69
C LEU A 119 -5.04 -33.48 -1.28
N GLY A 120 -4.32 -33.04 -0.25
CA GLY A 120 -4.53 -33.51 1.12
C GLY A 120 -3.23 -33.82 1.85
N GLU A 121 -3.33 -33.95 3.16
CA GLU A 121 -2.23 -34.36 4.02
C GLU A 121 -1.76 -35.77 3.64
N GLY A 122 -0.45 -35.98 3.58
CA GLY A 122 0.19 -37.25 3.25
C GLY A 122 0.17 -37.66 1.77
N VAL A 123 -0.66 -37.03 0.93
CA VAL A 123 -0.80 -37.39 -0.50
C VAL A 123 -0.30 -36.33 -1.47
N SER A 124 0.01 -35.13 -0.97
CA SER A 124 0.44 -34.01 -1.83
C SER A 124 1.94 -34.03 -2.15
N GLY A 125 2.70 -34.94 -1.55
CA GLY A 125 4.12 -35.11 -1.85
C GLY A 125 4.32 -35.56 -3.30
N GLY A 126 5.22 -34.90 -4.03
CA GLY A 126 5.56 -35.26 -5.41
C GLY A 126 4.61 -34.72 -6.49
N LEU A 127 3.50 -34.05 -6.15
CA LEU A 127 2.56 -33.51 -7.16
C LEU A 127 3.16 -32.45 -8.10
N GLY A 128 4.26 -31.81 -7.68
CA GLY A 128 5.02 -30.86 -8.50
C GLY A 128 6.16 -31.49 -9.31
N GLN A 129 6.33 -32.81 -9.25
CA GLN A 129 7.33 -33.52 -10.06
C GLN A 129 6.72 -33.82 -11.42
N HIS A 130 7.30 -33.25 -12.47
CA HIS A 130 6.89 -33.45 -13.87
C HIS A 130 7.91 -34.29 -14.65
N GLU A 131 8.83 -34.95 -13.94
CA GLU A 131 9.82 -35.83 -14.56
C GLU A 131 9.15 -37.13 -14.99
N GLY A 132 9.34 -37.48 -16.26
CA GLY A 132 8.81 -38.69 -16.86
C GLY A 132 9.79 -39.32 -17.84
N HIS A 133 9.54 -40.58 -18.20
CA HIS A 133 10.34 -41.32 -19.17
C HIS A 133 9.52 -41.57 -20.44
N PRO A 134 9.46 -40.62 -21.39
CA PRO A 134 8.61 -40.73 -22.57
C PRO A 134 8.93 -41.96 -23.43
N GLU A 135 10.22 -42.30 -23.54
CA GLU A 135 10.74 -43.51 -24.20
C GLU A 135 10.07 -44.78 -23.65
N ARG A 136 10.02 -44.92 -22.32
CA ARG A 136 9.44 -46.09 -21.64
C ARG A 136 7.92 -46.14 -21.77
N LEU A 137 7.27 -44.99 -21.72
CA LEU A 137 5.82 -44.89 -21.92
C LEU A 137 5.44 -45.27 -23.34
N ALA A 138 6.18 -44.79 -24.35
CA ALA A 138 5.98 -45.13 -25.75
C ALA A 138 6.19 -46.63 -26.00
N ALA A 139 7.27 -47.22 -25.47
CA ALA A 139 7.54 -48.66 -25.56
C ALA A 139 6.42 -49.52 -24.95
N ALA A 140 5.74 -49.02 -23.90
CA ALA A 140 4.60 -49.69 -23.26
C ALA A 140 3.22 -49.30 -23.85
N GLY A 141 3.17 -48.48 -24.90
CA GLY A 141 1.91 -47.99 -25.48
C GLY A 141 1.08 -47.08 -24.55
N LEU A 142 1.70 -46.55 -23.50
CA LEU A 142 1.07 -45.70 -22.50
C LEU A 142 1.03 -44.24 -22.98
N PRO A 143 -0.03 -43.47 -22.64
CA PRO A 143 -0.09 -42.06 -22.96
C PRO A 143 1.02 -41.30 -22.20
N ALA A 144 1.75 -40.43 -22.91
CA ALA A 144 2.64 -39.46 -22.29
C ALA A 144 1.80 -38.30 -21.76
N ILE A 145 1.70 -38.19 -20.43
CA ILE A 145 0.91 -37.17 -19.74
C ILE A 145 1.87 -36.29 -18.95
N ALA A 146 2.00 -35.03 -19.35
CA ALA A 146 2.97 -34.11 -18.75
C ALA A 146 2.47 -33.44 -17.47
N ASP A 147 1.18 -33.10 -17.44
CA ASP A 147 0.59 -32.35 -16.34
C ASP A 147 -0.88 -32.76 -16.03
N ALA A 148 -1.39 -32.23 -14.92
CA ALA A 148 -2.75 -32.49 -14.48
C ALA A 148 -3.83 -31.96 -15.45
N ARG A 149 -3.52 -30.90 -16.21
CA ARG A 149 -4.45 -30.31 -17.18
C ARG A 149 -4.59 -31.21 -18.40
N GLU A 150 -3.49 -31.77 -18.88
CA GLU A 150 -3.48 -32.76 -19.95
C GLU A 150 -4.19 -34.04 -19.52
N LEU A 151 -3.94 -34.54 -18.31
CA LEU A 151 -4.68 -35.68 -17.75
C LEU A 151 -6.18 -35.40 -17.76
N ALA A 152 -6.59 -34.25 -17.22
CA ALA A 152 -8.00 -33.85 -17.16
C ALA A 152 -8.62 -33.77 -18.58
N ARG A 153 -7.91 -33.18 -19.54
CA ARG A 153 -8.32 -33.11 -20.95
C ARG A 153 -8.52 -34.50 -21.55
N LEU A 154 -7.57 -35.41 -21.36
CA LEU A 154 -7.65 -36.78 -21.88
C LEU A 154 -8.80 -37.58 -21.26
N MET A 155 -9.09 -37.35 -19.98
CA MET A 155 -10.22 -37.96 -19.27
C MET A 155 -11.57 -37.29 -19.58
N GLY A 156 -11.59 -36.16 -20.27
CA GLY A 156 -12.81 -35.39 -20.55
C GLY A 156 -13.42 -34.72 -19.32
N VAL A 157 -12.60 -34.35 -18.33
CA VAL A 157 -13.03 -33.70 -17.08
C VAL A 157 -12.27 -32.39 -16.86
N SER A 158 -12.74 -31.53 -15.95
CA SER A 158 -11.95 -30.35 -15.56
C SER A 158 -10.89 -30.68 -14.52
N VAL A 159 -9.84 -29.86 -14.39
CA VAL A 159 -8.85 -29.97 -13.30
C VAL A 159 -9.52 -29.83 -11.92
N GLY A 160 -10.60 -29.06 -11.84
CA GLY A 160 -11.41 -28.96 -10.63
C GLY A 160 -12.07 -30.28 -10.25
N ASP A 161 -12.58 -31.02 -11.24
CA ASP A 161 -13.19 -32.33 -11.05
C ASP A 161 -12.16 -33.39 -10.66
N LEU A 162 -11.01 -33.37 -11.32
CA LEU A 162 -9.91 -34.27 -11.00
C LEU A 162 -9.42 -34.02 -9.57
N ARG A 163 -9.27 -32.75 -9.16
CA ARG A 163 -9.00 -32.37 -7.77
C ARG A 163 -10.08 -32.89 -6.82
N PHE A 164 -11.35 -32.72 -7.16
CA PHE A 164 -12.47 -33.16 -6.34
C PHE A 164 -12.48 -34.69 -6.15
N LEU A 165 -12.19 -35.45 -7.20
CA LEU A 165 -12.14 -36.91 -7.16
C LEU A 165 -10.93 -37.43 -6.36
N ALA A 166 -9.78 -36.76 -6.45
CA ALA A 166 -8.53 -37.19 -5.84
C ALA A 166 -8.27 -36.58 -4.44
N PHE A 167 -9.11 -35.66 -3.97
CA PHE A 167 -8.89 -34.98 -2.69
C PHE A 167 -9.02 -35.94 -1.49
N HIS A 168 -7.94 -36.09 -0.75
CA HIS A 168 -7.83 -36.86 0.48
C HIS A 168 -8.01 -35.98 1.71
N ARG A 169 -8.82 -36.47 2.65
CA ARG A 169 -8.91 -35.94 4.01
C ARG A 169 -9.17 -37.09 4.97
N ALA A 170 -8.48 -37.12 6.11
CA ALA A 170 -8.59 -38.21 7.08
C ALA A 170 -10.03 -38.42 7.57
N VAL A 171 -10.77 -37.33 7.81
CA VAL A 171 -12.17 -37.36 8.28
C VAL A 171 -13.11 -36.91 7.17
N ALA A 172 -13.22 -37.74 6.12
CA ALA A 172 -14.03 -37.41 4.96
C ALA A 172 -15.54 -37.65 5.19
N THR A 173 -16.33 -36.58 5.22
CA THR A 173 -17.80 -36.63 5.22
C THR A 173 -18.45 -36.91 3.86
N ILE A 174 -17.66 -36.77 2.77
CA ILE A 174 -18.09 -36.91 1.38
C ILE A 174 -17.24 -38.01 0.79
N THR A 175 -17.90 -39.06 0.28
CA THR A 175 -17.26 -40.22 -0.34
C THR A 175 -17.75 -40.37 -1.76
N HIS A 176 -16.86 -40.72 -2.69
CA HIS A 176 -17.21 -40.98 -4.10
C HIS A 176 -17.81 -42.38 -4.34
N TYR A 177 -18.16 -43.08 -3.26
CA TYR A 177 -18.75 -44.41 -3.28
C TYR A 177 -20.12 -44.37 -2.61
N ARG A 178 -21.09 -45.06 -3.22
CA ARG A 178 -22.37 -45.40 -2.60
C ARG A 178 -22.26 -46.77 -1.96
N ARG A 179 -22.66 -46.88 -0.70
CA ARG A 179 -22.69 -48.14 0.04
C ARG A 179 -24.10 -48.69 0.12
N PHE A 180 -24.28 -49.97 -0.15
CA PHE A 180 -25.56 -50.67 -0.02
C PHE A 180 -25.34 -52.14 0.34
N GLN A 181 -26.35 -52.79 0.91
CA GLN A 181 -26.25 -54.18 1.35
C GLN A 181 -26.96 -55.11 0.37
N ILE A 182 -26.38 -56.29 0.14
CA ILE A 182 -26.98 -57.38 -0.64
C ILE A 182 -26.99 -58.65 0.22
N PRO A 183 -28.07 -59.46 0.22
CA PRO A 183 -28.07 -60.74 0.92
C PRO A 183 -27.02 -61.72 0.35
N LYS A 184 -26.35 -62.47 1.23
CA LYS A 184 -25.47 -63.58 0.85
C LYS A 184 -26.29 -64.87 0.65
N LYS A 185 -25.80 -65.77 -0.21
CA LYS A 185 -26.38 -67.11 -0.39
C LYS A 185 -26.38 -67.95 0.90
N SER A 186 -25.36 -67.77 1.75
CA SER A 186 -25.17 -68.51 3.01
C SER A 186 -25.84 -67.84 4.23
N GLY A 187 -26.71 -66.85 4.02
CA GLY A 187 -27.24 -66.00 5.09
C GLY A 187 -26.36 -64.79 5.45
N GLY A 188 -26.99 -63.78 6.04
CA GLY A 188 -26.40 -62.47 6.34
C GLY A 188 -26.35 -61.52 5.14
N THR A 189 -25.73 -60.35 5.31
CA THR A 189 -25.59 -59.33 4.26
C THR A 189 -24.13 -59.07 3.90
N ARG A 190 -23.91 -58.60 2.67
CA ARG A 190 -22.62 -58.09 2.17
C ARG A 190 -22.75 -56.60 1.92
N LEU A 191 -21.90 -55.81 2.54
CA LEU A 191 -21.77 -54.38 2.23
C LEU A 191 -21.00 -54.22 0.92
N ILE A 192 -21.64 -53.62 -0.07
CA ILE A 192 -21.06 -53.28 -1.36
C ILE A 192 -20.78 -51.78 -1.39
N SER A 193 -19.56 -51.41 -1.79
CA SER A 193 -19.20 -50.03 -2.11
C SER A 193 -19.10 -49.90 -3.63
N ALA A 194 -20.04 -49.20 -4.26
CA ALA A 194 -20.03 -48.96 -5.70
C ALA A 194 -19.61 -47.51 -5.99
N PRO A 195 -18.68 -47.28 -6.95
CA PRO A 195 -18.28 -45.94 -7.32
C PRO A 195 -19.45 -45.17 -7.94
N MET A 196 -19.59 -43.90 -7.57
CA MET A 196 -20.56 -42.99 -8.18
C MET A 196 -20.19 -42.73 -9.66
N PRO A 197 -21.14 -42.32 -10.52
CA PRO A 197 -20.94 -42.27 -11.98
C PRO A 197 -19.67 -41.55 -12.44
N ARG A 198 -19.34 -40.40 -11.84
CA ARG A 198 -18.15 -39.60 -12.17
C ARG A 198 -16.85 -40.34 -11.85
N LEU A 199 -16.76 -40.94 -10.67
CA LEU A 199 -15.59 -41.74 -10.29
C LEU A 199 -15.48 -43.00 -11.16
N LYS A 200 -16.62 -43.65 -11.43
CA LYS A 200 -16.67 -44.85 -12.29
C LYS A 200 -16.15 -44.56 -13.70
N GLN A 201 -16.49 -43.40 -14.26
CA GLN A 201 -15.99 -42.96 -15.57
C GLN A 201 -14.46 -42.75 -15.53
N ALA A 202 -13.96 -42.05 -14.51
CA ALA A 202 -12.53 -41.86 -14.31
C ALA A 202 -11.76 -43.19 -14.17
N GLN A 203 -12.28 -44.12 -13.36
CA GLN A 203 -11.69 -45.45 -13.17
C GLN A 203 -11.70 -46.29 -14.44
N ARG A 204 -12.78 -46.24 -15.23
CA ARG A 204 -12.84 -46.91 -16.54
C ARG A 204 -11.81 -46.33 -17.50
N TRP A 205 -11.67 -45.01 -17.55
CA TRP A 205 -10.65 -44.38 -18.39
C TRP A 205 -9.24 -44.88 -18.03
N ILE A 206 -8.91 -44.93 -16.73
CA ILE A 206 -7.63 -45.46 -16.24
C ILE A 206 -7.45 -46.94 -16.65
N LEU A 207 -8.51 -47.74 -16.49
CA LEU A 207 -8.49 -49.14 -16.89
C LEU A 207 -8.15 -49.31 -18.36
N ASP A 208 -8.86 -48.60 -19.24
CA ASP A 208 -8.78 -48.76 -20.69
C ASP A 208 -7.48 -48.16 -21.27
N HIS A 209 -7.00 -47.04 -20.72
CA HIS A 209 -5.88 -46.30 -21.31
C HIS A 209 -4.52 -46.60 -20.67
N ILE A 210 -4.53 -47.14 -19.45
CA ILE A 210 -3.33 -47.42 -18.66
C ILE A 210 -3.27 -48.91 -18.32
N LEU A 211 -4.17 -49.40 -17.47
CA LEU A 211 -4.00 -50.71 -16.84
C LEU A 211 -4.08 -51.89 -17.81
N HIS A 212 -4.99 -51.86 -18.79
CA HIS A 212 -5.09 -52.92 -19.81
C HIS A 212 -3.86 -53.06 -20.70
N LYS A 213 -3.01 -52.03 -20.77
CA LYS A 213 -1.80 -52.03 -21.61
C LYS A 213 -0.57 -52.55 -20.86
N VAL A 214 -0.65 -52.64 -19.53
CA VAL A 214 0.46 -53.10 -18.71
C VAL A 214 0.40 -54.62 -18.58
N ALA A 215 1.49 -55.29 -18.92
CA ALA A 215 1.62 -56.73 -18.74
C ALA A 215 1.43 -57.11 -17.27
N LEU A 216 0.55 -58.08 -17.01
CA LEU A 216 0.32 -58.58 -15.65
C LEU A 216 1.48 -59.47 -15.21
N HIS A 217 1.85 -59.36 -13.94
CA HIS A 217 2.82 -60.26 -13.35
C HIS A 217 2.21 -61.67 -13.24
N PRO A 218 2.97 -62.75 -13.48
CA PRO A 218 2.45 -64.12 -13.38
C PRO A 218 1.76 -64.44 -12.05
N ALA A 219 2.24 -63.87 -10.95
CA ALA A 219 1.65 -64.02 -9.61
C ALA A 219 0.29 -63.34 -9.40
N ALA A 220 -0.20 -62.55 -10.37
CA ALA A 220 -1.52 -61.92 -10.29
C ALA A 220 -2.60 -62.93 -10.68
N HIS A 221 -3.01 -63.75 -9.72
CA HIS A 221 -4.13 -64.69 -9.85
C HIS A 221 -5.35 -64.07 -9.14
N GLY A 222 -6.48 -63.95 -9.84
CA GLY A 222 -7.70 -63.32 -9.35
C GLY A 222 -8.94 -64.15 -9.61
#